data_AF-A0A640WCG5-F1
#
_entry.id   AF-A0A640WCG5-F1
#
_cell.length_a   1.000
_cell.length_b   1.000
_cell.length_c   1.000
_cell.angle_alpha   90.00
_cell.angle_beta   90.00
_cell.angle_gamma   90.00
#
_symmetry.space_group_name_H-M   'P 1'
#
loop_
_entity.id
_entity.type
_entity.pdbx_description
1 polymer ?
#
loop_
_entity_poly.entity_id
_entity_poly.type
_entity_poly.pdbx_seq_one_letter_code
_entity_poly.pdbx_strand_id
1 'polypeptide(L)'
;MNFLKNIRRLAAFDYQGVHTKRIAEGEYYRITLHDIGSDKTVISFAFLGAGVSDKGSDRDFCLKNGYNNIYVSCSDEDRFQSLSIEIFESAVTPYIRDKQVISYGTSVGAYAAIYFGGGINARIVAFSPRNSFHPIFNWQSKKFKHCYLRDTVCSSITPTIIYDPFEKTDHRYVTECIMPAYRKLNVVTLDNCGHTTSLALSQAGLLKGFVLKAFQGVIEVPELPNLQKVWYLTKKVESLIQTGQAAKRYLIPLLELSQDSEIIKLAAQYNLNSGDNVPIPRPSQNRIRASLQKLNGRCSDKPIGTVLLDIATRLENVGAYRESIEILSLALITKGADEKLSKRMQNLKKLAATQV
;
A
#
# COMPACT_ATOMS: atom_id res chain seq x y z
N MET A 1 10.20 -9.03 6.53
CA MET A 1 10.56 -8.39 7.82
C MET A 1 11.87 -7.59 7.80
N ASN A 2 12.68 -7.58 6.72
CA ASN A 2 13.94 -6.81 6.64
C ASN A 2 13.93 -5.59 5.68
N PHE A 3 12.81 -5.24 5.05
CA PHE A 3 12.77 -4.16 4.05
C PHE A 3 12.51 -2.76 4.65
N LEU A 4 11.94 -2.68 5.86
CA LEU A 4 11.76 -1.42 6.60
C LEU A 4 13.09 -0.84 7.13
N LYS A 5 14.19 -1.60 7.08
CA LYS A 5 15.53 -1.11 7.45
C LYS A 5 16.17 -0.23 6.37
N ASN A 6 15.69 -0.26 5.13
CA ASN A 6 16.30 0.48 4.01
C ASN A 6 15.81 1.92 3.84
N ILE A 7 14.92 2.42 4.71
CA ILE A 7 14.63 3.86 4.87
C ILE A 7 15.48 4.42 6.04
N ARG A 8 16.76 4.08 6.09
CA ARG A 8 17.73 4.62 7.05
C ARG A 8 19.02 5.00 6.34
N ARG A 9 18.94 6.01 5.48
CA ARG A 9 20.11 6.81 5.04
C ARG A 9 19.65 8.18 4.54
N LEU A 10 18.94 8.90 5.39
CA LEU A 10 19.00 10.35 5.36
C LEU A 10 20.05 10.73 6.40
N ALA A 11 21.18 11.27 5.94
CA ALA A 11 22.18 11.85 6.83
C ALA A 11 21.47 12.81 7.80
N ALA A 12 21.80 12.71 9.09
CA ALA A 12 21.36 13.67 10.08
C ALA A 12 21.92 15.04 9.67
N PHE A 13 21.08 15.85 9.04
CA PHE A 13 21.39 17.24 8.77
C PHE A 13 21.15 17.98 10.07
N ASP A 14 22.22 18.47 10.68
CA ASP A 14 22.12 19.36 11.82
C ASP A 14 21.77 20.75 11.27
N TYR A 15 20.48 21.08 11.27
CA TYR A 15 20.02 22.42 10.92
C TYR A 15 20.45 23.37 12.04
N GLN A 16 21.44 24.23 11.77
CA GLN A 16 21.73 25.35 12.64
C GLN A 16 20.47 26.22 12.77
N GLY A 17 20.08 26.54 14.01
CA GLY A 17 18.91 27.39 14.30
C GLY A 17 17.58 26.68 14.55
N VAL A 18 17.52 25.34 14.63
CA VAL A 18 16.28 24.66 15.05
C VAL A 18 16.16 24.64 16.57
N HIS A 19 15.15 25.33 17.10
CA HIS A 19 14.80 25.26 18.51
C HIS A 19 13.91 24.03 18.77
N THR A 20 14.40 23.07 19.55
CA THR A 20 13.64 21.87 19.91
C THR A 20 13.19 21.92 21.36
N LYS A 21 11.90 21.68 21.62
CA LYS A 21 11.30 21.71 22.96
C LYS A 21 10.23 20.63 23.10
N ARG A 22 10.25 19.86 24.19
CA ARG A 22 9.09 19.03 24.59
C ARG A 22 8.03 19.96 25.18
N ILE A 23 6.84 19.96 24.60
CA ILE A 23 5.74 20.86 24.98
C ILE A 23 4.64 20.15 25.75
N ALA A 24 4.55 18.82 25.64
CA ALA A 24 3.76 17.97 26.54
C ALA A 24 4.29 16.53 26.53
N GLU A 25 4.06 15.81 27.62
CA GLU A 25 4.43 14.40 27.78
C GLU A 25 3.42 13.72 28.71
N GLY A 26 3.06 12.49 28.37
CA GLY A 26 2.27 11.59 29.21
C GLY A 26 2.88 10.18 29.16
N GLU A 27 2.27 9.23 29.85
CA GLU A 27 2.78 7.85 29.94
C GLU A 27 3.00 7.22 28.55
N TYR A 28 2.09 7.48 27.61
CA TYR A 28 2.09 6.85 26.29
C TYR A 28 2.26 7.81 25.12
N TYR A 29 2.50 9.10 25.35
CA TYR A 29 2.65 10.06 24.28
C TYR A 29 3.67 11.14 24.61
N ARG A 30 4.21 11.77 23.56
CA ARG A 30 5.04 12.96 23.68
C ARG A 30 4.76 13.92 22.53
N ILE A 31 4.73 15.21 22.85
CA ILE A 31 4.58 16.30 21.89
C ILE A 31 5.86 17.14 21.91
N THR A 32 6.53 17.22 20.76
CA THR A 32 7.80 17.94 20.61
C THR A 32 7.70 18.98 19.51
N LEU A 33 8.02 20.22 19.84
CA LEU A 33 8.19 21.32 18.90
C LEU A 33 9.61 21.31 18.33
N HIS A 34 9.71 21.48 17.01
CA HIS A 34 10.90 21.83 16.26
C HIS A 34 10.62 23.12 15.48
N ASP A 35 11.13 24.23 15.99
CA ASP A 35 10.83 25.57 15.51
C ASP A 35 12.02 26.14 14.71
N ILE A 36 11.73 26.69 13.54
CA ILE A 36 12.67 27.42 12.68
C ILE A 36 12.23 28.87 12.46
N GLY A 37 11.24 29.35 13.22
CA GLY A 37 10.68 30.69 13.08
C GLY A 37 9.70 30.86 11.92
N SER A 38 9.17 29.75 11.37
CA SER A 38 8.22 29.81 10.24
C SER A 38 6.82 30.28 10.67
N ASP A 39 6.09 30.93 9.76
CA ASP A 39 4.66 31.23 9.88
C ASP A 39 3.77 30.02 9.58
N LYS A 40 4.37 28.88 9.19
CA LYS A 40 3.69 27.63 8.87
C LYS A 40 4.15 26.52 9.79
N THR A 41 3.20 25.74 10.31
CA THR A 41 3.48 24.62 11.21
C THR A 41 2.79 23.35 10.72
N VAL A 42 3.55 22.28 10.57
CA VAL A 42 3.03 20.93 10.35
C VAL A 42 3.03 20.18 11.68
N ILE A 43 1.85 19.78 12.15
CA ILE A 43 1.68 18.83 13.24
C ILE A 43 1.64 17.42 12.62
N SER A 44 2.71 16.66 12.82
CA SER A 44 2.84 15.30 12.27
C SER A 44 2.64 14.26 13.36
N PHE A 45 1.83 13.23 13.08
CA PHE A 45 1.52 12.17 14.02
C PHE A 45 2.24 10.87 13.67
N ALA A 46 2.81 10.23 14.70
CA ALA A 46 3.48 8.94 14.58
C ALA A 46 2.60 7.86 13.96
N PHE A 47 3.21 7.00 13.14
CA PHE A 47 2.61 5.76 12.66
C PHE A 47 2.86 4.62 13.66
N LEU A 48 2.13 3.51 13.50
CA LEU A 48 2.28 2.33 14.35
C LEU A 48 3.68 1.71 14.19
N GLY A 49 4.39 1.50 15.30
CA GLY A 49 5.77 1.01 15.34
C GLY A 49 6.82 2.11 15.53
N ALA A 50 6.43 3.38 15.54
CA ALA A 50 7.37 4.49 15.76
C ALA A 50 7.78 4.64 17.23
N GLY A 51 6.90 4.26 18.16
CA GLY A 51 7.09 4.44 19.60
C GLY A 51 7.09 5.91 20.05
N VAL A 52 7.31 6.13 21.35
CA VAL A 52 7.41 7.47 21.94
C VAL A 52 8.81 8.02 21.70
N SER A 53 8.91 9.13 20.96
CA SER A 53 10.19 9.75 20.61
C SER A 53 10.07 11.25 20.42
N ASP A 54 11.23 11.92 20.43
CA ASP A 54 11.28 13.37 20.22
C ASP A 54 11.20 13.75 18.73
N LYS A 55 11.41 12.81 17.81
CA LYS A 55 11.57 13.08 16.38
C LYS A 55 10.90 12.00 15.54
N GLY A 56 10.04 12.42 14.61
CA GLY A 56 9.44 11.57 13.58
C GLY A 56 10.19 11.59 12.27
N SER A 57 9.83 10.68 11.36
CA SER A 57 10.37 10.63 9.99
C SER A 57 10.06 11.89 9.18
N ASP A 58 8.99 12.60 9.52
CA ASP A 58 8.53 13.78 8.78
C ASP A 58 9.20 15.08 9.22
N ARG A 59 9.92 15.08 10.36
CA ARG A 59 10.58 16.27 10.91
C ARG A 59 11.45 16.95 9.87
N ASP A 60 12.46 16.22 9.37
CA ASP A 60 13.46 16.79 8.48
C ASP A 60 12.84 17.22 7.14
N PHE A 61 11.79 16.51 6.69
CA PHE A 61 11.01 16.93 5.53
C PHE A 61 10.33 18.28 5.78
N CYS A 62 9.65 18.46 6.91
CA CYS A 62 8.96 19.71 7.24
C CYS A 62 9.94 20.88 7.34
N LEU A 63 11.01 20.71 8.13
CA LEU A 63 12.03 21.75 8.34
C LEU A 63 12.69 22.18 7.02
N LYS A 64 13.05 21.21 6.15
CA LYS A 64 13.66 21.48 4.84
C LYS A 64 12.75 22.22 3.87
N ASN A 65 11.44 22.13 4.04
CA ASN A 65 10.47 22.80 3.19
C ASN A 65 9.88 24.06 3.85
N GLY A 66 10.53 24.60 4.88
CA GLY A 66 10.18 25.88 5.48
C GLY A 66 8.99 25.82 6.44
N TYR A 67 8.70 24.66 7.04
CA TYR A 67 7.67 24.50 8.07
C TYR A 67 8.31 24.25 9.43
N ASN A 68 7.76 24.85 10.48
CA ASN A 68 7.95 24.30 11.82
C ASN A 68 7.32 22.91 11.88
N ASN A 69 7.79 22.07 12.79
CA ASN A 69 7.18 20.77 13.02
C ASN A 69 6.82 20.58 14.49
N ILE A 70 5.56 20.22 14.77
CA ILE A 70 5.16 19.66 16.05
C ILE A 70 4.97 18.17 15.83
N TYR A 71 5.86 17.35 16.40
CA TYR A 71 5.75 15.90 16.30
C TYR A 71 5.00 15.35 17.50
N VAL A 72 3.94 14.60 17.23
CA VAL A 72 3.14 13.90 18.24
C VAL A 72 3.43 12.41 18.12
N SER A 73 4.17 11.87 19.08
CA SER A 73 4.47 10.44 19.16
C SER A 73 3.56 9.74 20.16
N CYS A 74 3.30 8.46 19.92
CA CYS A 74 2.59 7.60 20.87
C CYS A 74 3.18 6.20 20.91
N SER A 75 2.88 5.47 21.99
CA SER A 75 3.14 4.05 22.06
C SER A 75 2.19 3.26 21.15
N ASP A 76 2.64 2.11 20.65
CA ASP A 76 1.82 1.19 19.86
C ASP A 76 0.65 0.61 20.67
N GLU A 77 0.85 0.56 21.99
CA GLU A 77 -0.12 0.06 22.95
C GLU A 77 -1.29 1.00 23.19
N ASP A 78 -1.07 2.31 23.02
CA ASP A 78 -2.05 3.34 23.30
C ASP A 78 -2.71 3.89 22.04
N ARG A 79 -2.00 4.01 20.90
CA ARG A 79 -2.58 4.54 19.64
C ARG A 79 -3.33 5.87 19.87
N PHE A 80 -2.68 6.75 20.63
CA PHE A 80 -3.16 8.05 21.07
C PHE A 80 -4.38 8.05 22.01
N GLN A 81 -4.89 6.91 22.48
CA GLN A 81 -6.11 6.84 23.31
C GLN A 81 -6.00 7.52 24.67
N SER A 82 -4.78 7.76 25.16
CA SER A 82 -4.52 8.47 26.42
C SER A 82 -4.41 9.99 26.25
N LEU A 83 -4.24 10.49 25.02
CA LEU A 83 -4.13 11.91 24.72
C LEU A 83 -5.52 12.48 24.43
N SER A 84 -6.05 13.31 25.33
CA SER A 84 -7.33 13.99 25.09
C SER A 84 -7.17 15.19 24.15
N ILE A 85 -8.29 15.64 23.56
CA ILE A 85 -8.30 16.84 22.69
C ILE A 85 -7.88 18.07 23.51
N GLU A 86 -8.36 18.20 24.74
CA GLU A 86 -8.11 19.35 25.61
C GLU A 86 -6.62 19.46 25.99
N ILE A 87 -5.99 18.32 26.31
CA ILE A 87 -4.55 18.26 26.59
C ILE A 87 -3.77 18.62 25.33
N PHE A 88 -4.15 18.06 24.18
CA PHE A 88 -3.50 18.36 22.91
C PHE A 88 -3.60 19.86 22.57
N GLU A 89 -4.81 20.41 22.58
CA GLU A 89 -5.09 21.82 22.29
C GLU A 89 -4.32 22.76 23.23
N SER A 90 -4.36 22.51 24.54
CA SER A 90 -3.64 23.31 25.51
C SER A 90 -2.12 23.30 25.27
N ALA A 91 -1.58 22.16 24.82
CA ALA A 91 -0.15 22.04 24.55
C ALA A 91 0.27 22.75 23.27
N VAL A 92 -0.51 22.65 22.19
CA VAL A 92 -0.10 23.13 20.86
C VAL A 92 -0.50 24.57 20.57
N THR A 93 -1.65 25.04 21.09
CA THR A 93 -2.21 26.37 20.80
C THR A 93 -1.21 27.53 21.00
N PRO A 94 -0.38 27.56 22.07
CA PRO A 94 0.61 28.63 22.25
C PRO A 94 1.64 28.74 21.12
N TYR A 95 1.87 27.67 20.35
CA TYR A 95 2.92 27.58 19.33
C TYR A 95 2.41 27.72 17.90
N ILE A 96 1.09 27.67 17.71
CA ILE A 96 0.43 27.69 16.41
C ILE A 96 -0.48 28.91 16.21
N ARG A 97 -0.62 29.76 17.24
CA ARG A 97 -1.39 31.01 17.14
C ARG A 97 -0.89 31.84 15.95
N ASP A 98 -1.83 32.31 15.15
CA ASP A 98 -1.61 33.12 13.94
C ASP A 98 -0.74 32.46 12.85
N LYS A 99 -0.54 31.14 12.92
CA LYS A 99 0.19 30.35 11.92
C LYS A 99 -0.75 29.61 10.99
N GLN A 100 -0.28 29.30 9.79
CA GLN A 100 -0.91 28.29 8.94
C GLN A 100 -0.62 26.90 9.53
N VAL A 101 -1.66 26.19 9.97
CA VAL A 101 -1.51 24.88 10.62
C VAL A 101 -1.97 23.75 9.73
N ILE A 102 -1.09 22.75 9.57
CA ILE A 102 -1.38 21.52 8.86
C ILE A 102 -1.29 20.36 9.84
N SER A 103 -2.32 19.51 9.88
CA SER A 103 -2.34 18.25 10.61
C SER A 103 -2.12 17.10 9.63
N TYR A 104 -1.09 16.28 9.87
CA TYR A 104 -0.60 15.29 8.90
C TYR A 104 -0.28 13.94 9.53
N GLY A 105 -0.64 12.85 8.85
CA GLY A 105 -0.23 11.52 9.28
C GLY A 105 -0.59 10.40 8.30
N THR A 106 -0.14 9.19 8.63
CA THR A 106 -0.46 7.93 7.92
C THR A 106 -1.03 6.90 8.91
N SER A 107 -2.01 6.09 8.49
CA SER A 107 -2.57 4.99 9.30
C SER A 107 -3.16 5.50 10.63
N VAL A 108 -2.64 5.03 11.77
CA VAL A 108 -3.02 5.54 13.11
C VAL A 108 -2.67 7.00 13.30
N GLY A 109 -1.59 7.47 12.68
CA GLY A 109 -1.24 8.90 12.67
C GLY A 109 -2.21 9.71 11.81
N ALA A 110 -2.74 9.14 10.73
CA ALA A 110 -3.78 9.79 9.93
C ALA A 110 -5.11 9.89 10.68
N TYR A 111 -5.47 8.87 11.47
CA TYR A 111 -6.58 8.96 12.42
C TYR A 111 -6.37 10.13 13.40
N ALA A 112 -5.20 10.19 14.04
CA ALA A 112 -4.88 11.24 15.00
C ALA A 112 -4.87 12.62 14.33
N ALA A 113 -4.36 12.73 13.10
CA ALA A 113 -4.36 13.96 12.33
C ALA A 113 -5.78 14.50 12.10
N ILE A 114 -6.74 13.61 11.80
CA ILE A 114 -8.15 14.00 11.64
C ILE A 114 -8.74 14.42 12.98
N TYR A 115 -8.60 13.57 14.00
CA TYR A 115 -9.21 13.75 15.32
C TYR A 115 -8.71 15.03 16.03
N PHE A 116 -7.40 15.17 16.19
CA PHE A 116 -6.79 16.32 16.86
C PHE A 116 -6.73 17.56 15.97
N GLY A 117 -6.56 17.39 14.66
CA GLY A 117 -6.60 18.49 13.70
C GLY A 117 -7.96 19.19 13.65
N GLY A 118 -9.05 18.47 13.97
CA GLY A 118 -10.38 19.03 14.14
C GLY A 118 -10.46 20.06 15.26
N GLY A 119 -9.96 19.72 16.45
CA GLY A 119 -9.99 20.59 17.64
C GLY A 119 -9.27 21.92 17.47
N ILE A 120 -8.16 21.93 16.73
CA ILE A 120 -7.38 23.14 16.46
C ILE A 120 -7.71 23.81 15.12
N ASN A 121 -8.78 23.39 14.43
CA ASN A 121 -9.20 23.90 13.12
C ASN A 121 -8.07 23.90 12.06
N ALA A 122 -7.23 22.86 12.04
CA ALA A 122 -6.11 22.75 11.12
C ALA A 122 -6.54 22.27 9.72
N ARG A 123 -5.71 22.54 8.71
CA ARG A 123 -5.80 21.85 7.41
C ARG A 123 -5.35 20.41 7.58
N ILE A 124 -6.17 19.43 7.24
CA ILE A 124 -5.86 18.01 7.46
C ILE A 124 -5.42 17.32 6.16
N VAL A 125 -4.31 16.58 6.19
CA VAL A 125 -3.85 15.68 5.12
C VAL A 125 -3.59 14.29 5.71
N ALA A 126 -4.44 13.33 5.37
CA ALA A 126 -4.49 12.02 6.02
C ALA A 126 -4.37 10.87 5.02
N PHE A 127 -3.33 10.04 5.18
CA PHE A 127 -3.09 8.85 4.35
C PHE A 127 -3.59 7.57 5.02
N SER A 128 -4.51 6.86 4.38
CA SER A 128 -5.12 5.61 4.84
C SER A 128 -5.53 5.66 6.31
N PRO A 129 -6.38 6.61 6.73
CA PRO A 129 -6.72 6.80 8.14
C PRO A 129 -7.33 5.52 8.72
N ARG A 130 -6.77 5.07 9.85
CA ARG A 130 -7.26 3.87 10.55
C ARG A 130 -6.78 3.86 11.99
N ASN A 131 -7.68 3.65 12.94
CA ASN A 131 -7.31 3.24 14.29
C ASN A 131 -7.89 1.86 14.58
N SER A 132 -7.04 0.86 14.72
CA SER A 132 -7.46 -0.53 14.94
C SER A 132 -8.10 -0.81 16.31
N PHE A 133 -8.11 0.15 17.25
CA PHE A 133 -8.97 0.10 18.43
C PHE A 133 -10.40 0.56 18.17
N HIS A 134 -10.67 1.25 17.04
CA HIS A 134 -12.00 1.76 16.76
C HIS A 134 -13.03 0.62 16.68
N PRO A 135 -14.20 0.74 17.34
CA PRO A 135 -15.18 -0.34 17.44
C PRO A 135 -15.67 -0.86 16.10
N ILE A 136 -15.66 -0.03 15.05
CA ILE A 136 -16.04 -0.45 13.69
C ILE A 136 -15.31 -1.70 13.20
N PHE A 137 -14.08 -1.94 13.65
CA PHE A 137 -13.28 -3.06 13.17
C PHE A 137 -13.57 -4.36 13.91
N ASN A 138 -14.11 -4.33 15.13
CA ASN A 138 -14.31 -5.52 15.97
C ASN A 138 -13.04 -6.38 16.16
N TRP A 139 -11.84 -5.78 16.07
CA TRP A 139 -10.58 -6.53 15.99
C TRP A 139 -9.88 -6.78 17.33
N GLN A 140 -10.13 -5.97 18.37
CA GLN A 140 -9.23 -5.94 19.53
C GLN A 140 -9.94 -5.86 20.88
N SER A 141 -9.20 -6.32 21.89
CA SER A 141 -9.57 -6.37 23.31
C SER A 141 -9.41 -5.03 24.05
N LYS A 142 -8.60 -4.11 23.52
CA LYS A 142 -8.35 -2.79 24.13
C LYS A 142 -9.47 -1.81 23.77
N LYS A 143 -9.89 -1.02 24.76
CA LYS A 143 -11.04 -0.10 24.67
C LYS A 143 -10.67 1.18 23.91
N PHE A 144 -11.48 1.53 22.92
CA PHE A 144 -11.49 2.87 22.30
C PHE A 144 -12.01 3.90 23.33
N LYS A 145 -11.21 4.94 23.59
CA LYS A 145 -11.49 5.94 24.65
C LYS A 145 -11.97 7.27 24.09
N HIS A 146 -11.60 7.61 22.86
CA HIS A 146 -11.99 8.87 22.23
C HIS A 146 -13.50 8.89 21.92
N CYS A 147 -14.09 10.07 21.86
CA CYS A 147 -15.41 10.22 21.26
C CYS A 147 -15.35 9.93 19.75
N TYR A 148 -16.50 9.60 19.16
CA TYR A 148 -16.56 9.39 17.72
C TYR A 148 -16.43 10.72 16.99
N LEU A 149 -15.86 10.70 15.77
CA LEU A 149 -15.63 11.93 14.98
C LEU A 149 -16.89 12.78 14.76
N ARG A 150 -18.06 12.14 14.62
CA ARG A 150 -19.36 12.83 14.48
C ARG A 150 -19.76 13.61 15.74
N ASP A 151 -19.22 13.22 16.89
CA ASP A 151 -19.49 13.77 18.21
C ASP A 151 -18.33 14.67 18.68
N THR A 152 -17.36 14.99 17.79
CA THR A 152 -16.19 15.84 18.07
C THR A 152 -16.22 17.13 17.26
N VAL A 153 -15.46 18.14 17.69
CA VAL A 153 -15.21 19.33 16.88
C VAL A 153 -14.46 18.93 15.62
N CYS A 154 -15.01 19.28 14.47
CA CYS A 154 -14.39 19.06 13.17
C CYS A 154 -13.80 20.37 12.63
N SER A 155 -12.69 20.27 11.92
CA SER A 155 -12.08 21.41 11.25
C SER A 155 -13.04 21.98 10.20
N SER A 156 -13.17 23.30 10.19
CA SER A 156 -13.91 24.03 9.15
C SER A 156 -13.18 24.01 7.79
N ILE A 157 -11.86 23.73 7.80
CA ILE A 157 -11.05 23.59 6.60
C ILE A 157 -11.25 22.20 6.02
N THR A 158 -11.64 22.13 4.74
CA THR A 158 -11.89 20.86 4.04
C THR A 158 -10.70 19.88 4.15
N PRO A 159 -10.83 18.75 4.86
CA PRO A 159 -9.79 17.74 4.97
C PRO A 159 -9.49 17.06 3.63
N THR A 160 -8.25 16.62 3.46
CA THR A 160 -7.82 15.76 2.35
C THR A 160 -7.56 14.35 2.85
N ILE A 161 -8.33 13.39 2.35
CA ILE A 161 -8.25 11.97 2.72
C ILE A 161 -7.77 11.18 1.51
N ILE A 162 -6.64 10.50 1.67
CA ILE A 162 -6.02 9.68 0.62
C ILE A 162 -6.13 8.22 1.03
N TYR A 163 -6.77 7.35 0.24
CA TYR A 163 -6.86 5.92 0.57
C TYR A 163 -7.08 5.04 -0.66
N ASP A 164 -6.88 3.73 -0.52
CA ASP A 164 -7.28 2.74 -1.53
C ASP A 164 -8.72 2.26 -1.29
N PRO A 165 -9.69 2.53 -2.19
CA PRO A 165 -11.06 2.06 -2.02
C PRO A 165 -11.20 0.53 -2.06
N PHE A 166 -10.23 -0.21 -2.59
CA PHE A 166 -10.25 -1.66 -2.61
C PHE A 166 -9.78 -2.30 -1.29
N GLU A 167 -9.08 -1.54 -0.45
CA GLU A 167 -8.74 -1.91 0.93
C GLU A 167 -9.98 -1.75 1.82
N LYS A 168 -10.76 -2.85 1.95
CA LYS A 168 -12.08 -2.87 2.59
C LYS A 168 -12.09 -2.19 3.96
N THR A 169 -11.03 -2.39 4.74
CA THR A 169 -10.94 -1.81 6.08
C THR A 169 -10.86 -0.28 6.04
N ASP A 170 -9.97 0.27 5.21
CA ASP A 170 -9.83 1.73 5.10
C ASP A 170 -11.08 2.33 4.48
N HIS A 171 -11.59 1.70 3.42
CA HIS A 171 -12.81 2.13 2.76
C HIS A 171 -13.98 2.20 3.74
N ARG A 172 -14.15 1.17 4.58
CA ARG A 172 -15.18 1.14 5.61
C ARG A 172 -15.00 2.27 6.62
N TYR A 173 -13.78 2.53 7.09
CA TYR A 173 -13.53 3.62 8.04
C TYR A 173 -13.81 5.00 7.45
N VAL A 174 -13.38 5.23 6.21
CA VAL A 174 -13.61 6.50 5.52
C VAL A 174 -15.11 6.73 5.31
N THR A 175 -15.83 5.72 4.80
CA THR A 175 -17.24 5.85 4.44
C THR A 175 -18.19 5.87 5.62
N GLU A 176 -17.94 5.06 6.66
CA GLU A 176 -18.85 4.94 7.81
C GLU A 176 -18.48 5.87 8.98
N CYS A 177 -17.25 6.38 9.06
CA CYS A 177 -16.81 7.25 10.17
C CYS A 177 -16.44 8.67 9.75
N ILE A 178 -15.59 8.81 8.71
CA ILE A 178 -15.04 10.13 8.36
C ILE A 178 -16.03 10.93 7.51
N MET A 179 -16.58 10.34 6.45
CA MET A 179 -17.53 11.01 5.55
C MET A 179 -18.78 11.53 6.26
N PRO A 180 -19.40 10.80 7.19
CA PRO A 180 -20.55 11.31 7.93
C PRO A 180 -20.22 12.45 8.91
N ALA A 181 -18.96 12.56 9.36
CA ALA A 181 -18.54 13.58 10.31
C ALA A 181 -18.24 14.94 9.66
N TYR A 182 -17.80 14.96 8.40
CA TYR A 182 -17.41 16.18 7.69
C TYR A 182 -18.39 16.55 6.58
N ARG A 183 -18.85 17.80 6.57
CA ARG A 183 -19.73 18.34 5.50
C ARG A 183 -19.07 18.32 4.12
N LYS A 184 -17.75 18.52 4.05
CA LYS A 184 -16.97 18.54 2.81
C LYS A 184 -15.62 17.86 3.03
N LEU A 185 -15.22 17.04 2.08
CA LEU A 185 -13.93 16.32 2.05
C LEU A 185 -13.35 16.38 0.65
N ASN A 186 -12.03 16.46 0.56
CA ASN A 186 -11.29 16.13 -0.65
C ASN A 186 -10.88 14.65 -0.55
N VAL A 187 -11.53 13.79 -1.31
CA VAL A 187 -11.21 12.36 -1.33
C VAL A 187 -10.33 12.05 -2.54
N VAL A 188 -9.12 11.54 -2.29
CA VAL A 188 -8.16 11.11 -3.30
C VAL A 188 -8.03 9.60 -3.22
N THR A 189 -8.54 8.90 -4.23
CA THR A 189 -8.45 7.43 -4.30
C THR A 189 -7.19 6.99 -5.04
N LEU A 190 -6.45 6.06 -4.43
CA LEU A 190 -5.29 5.40 -5.04
C LEU A 190 -5.57 3.91 -5.15
N ASP A 191 -6.07 3.52 -6.30
CA ASP A 191 -6.52 2.15 -6.51
C ASP A 191 -5.37 1.15 -6.47
N ASN A 192 -5.63 0.00 -5.83
CA ASN A 192 -4.73 -1.16 -5.82
C ASN A 192 -3.35 -0.87 -5.20
N CYS A 193 -3.32 -0.10 -4.11
CA CYS A 193 -2.11 0.15 -3.32
C CYS A 193 -2.24 -0.24 -1.83
N GLY A 194 -3.42 -0.72 -1.44
CA GLY A 194 -3.74 -1.18 -0.10
C GLY A 194 -3.68 -0.10 0.96
N HIS A 195 -3.33 -0.52 2.18
CA HIS A 195 -3.21 0.40 3.31
C HIS A 195 -2.02 1.36 3.19
N THR A 196 -1.03 1.08 2.34
CA THR A 196 0.26 1.80 2.29
C THR A 196 0.31 2.83 1.17
N THR A 197 -0.69 3.71 1.10
CA THR A 197 -0.85 4.73 0.04
C THR A 197 0.32 5.72 -0.02
N SER A 198 0.78 6.22 1.13
CA SER A 198 1.95 7.11 1.21
C SER A 198 3.23 6.42 0.74
N LEU A 199 3.42 5.14 1.07
CA LEU A 199 4.56 4.35 0.59
C LEU A 199 4.49 4.15 -0.93
N ALA A 200 3.31 3.85 -1.48
CA ALA A 200 3.12 3.68 -2.93
C ALA A 200 3.51 4.96 -3.69
N LEU A 201 3.07 6.13 -3.22
CA LEU A 201 3.50 7.42 -3.78
C LEU A 201 5.00 7.67 -3.59
N SER A 202 5.57 7.27 -2.46
CA SER A 202 7.01 7.42 -2.21
C SER A 202 7.83 6.58 -3.18
N GLN A 203 7.42 5.33 -3.43
CA GLN A 203 8.06 4.42 -4.37
C GLN A 203 7.91 4.87 -5.82
N ALA A 204 6.86 5.64 -6.13
CA ALA A 204 6.68 6.28 -7.43
C ALA A 204 7.41 7.64 -7.55
N GLY A 205 8.05 8.14 -6.49
CA GLY A 205 8.68 9.48 -6.49
C GLY A 205 7.69 10.64 -6.47
N LEU A 206 6.40 10.38 -6.22
CA LEU A 206 5.31 11.37 -6.30
C LEU A 206 4.97 12.00 -4.94
N LEU A 207 5.32 11.34 -3.82
CA LEU A 207 4.87 11.72 -2.49
C LEU A 207 5.24 13.16 -2.11
N LYS A 208 6.50 13.57 -2.31
CA LYS A 208 6.97 14.91 -1.91
C LYS A 208 6.16 16.01 -2.60
N GLY A 209 6.03 15.94 -3.93
CA GLY A 209 5.30 16.93 -4.70
C GLY A 209 3.83 17.01 -4.30
N PHE A 210 3.20 15.84 -4.14
CA PHE A 210 1.82 15.75 -3.72
C PHE A 210 1.59 16.35 -2.32
N VAL A 211 2.39 15.96 -1.32
CA VAL A 211 2.23 16.44 0.06
C VAL A 211 2.40 17.96 0.17
N LEU A 212 3.40 18.54 -0.50
CA LEU A 212 3.63 19.99 -0.47
C LEU A 212 2.46 20.76 -1.11
N LYS A 213 1.92 20.27 -2.23
CA LYS A 213 0.71 20.85 -2.83
C LYS A 213 -0.50 20.72 -1.90
N ALA A 214 -0.69 19.56 -1.29
CA ALA A 214 -1.78 19.31 -0.35
C ALA A 214 -1.69 20.22 0.90
N PHE A 215 -0.49 20.49 1.43
CA PHE A 215 -0.27 21.44 2.53
C PHE A 215 -0.70 22.87 2.18
N GLN A 216 -0.61 23.23 0.90
CA GLN A 216 -1.08 24.51 0.36
C GLN A 216 -2.58 24.50 -0.01
N GLY A 217 -3.22 23.33 0.04
CA GLY A 217 -4.62 23.15 -0.35
C GLY A 217 -4.86 22.88 -1.82
N VAL A 218 -3.80 22.62 -2.58
CA VAL A 218 -3.89 22.22 -3.99
C VAL A 218 -3.96 20.69 -4.04
N ILE A 219 -5.10 20.16 -4.48
CA ILE A 219 -5.35 18.73 -4.56
C ILE A 219 -5.32 18.30 -6.02
N GLU A 220 -4.25 17.61 -6.41
CA GLU A 220 -4.11 16.96 -7.71
C GLU A 220 -4.00 15.46 -7.47
N VAL A 221 -4.90 14.68 -8.07
CA VAL A 221 -4.87 13.21 -7.92
C VAL A 221 -3.66 12.68 -8.69
N PRO A 222 -2.66 12.09 -8.00
CA PRO A 222 -1.48 11.59 -8.67
C PRO A 222 -1.82 10.30 -9.41
N GLU A 223 -1.39 10.17 -10.67
CA GLU A 223 -1.48 8.91 -11.39
C GLU A 223 -0.36 7.97 -10.92
N LEU A 224 -0.73 6.93 -10.18
CA LEU A 224 0.22 5.90 -9.77
C LEU A 224 0.59 5.03 -10.99
N PRO A 225 1.90 4.83 -11.28
CA PRO A 225 2.30 3.95 -12.37
C PRO A 225 1.88 2.50 -12.10
N ASN A 226 1.61 1.77 -13.19
CA ASN A 226 1.13 0.38 -13.10
C ASN A 226 2.08 -0.54 -12.34
N LEU A 227 3.40 -0.29 -12.38
CA LEU A 227 4.39 -1.12 -11.71
C LEU A 227 4.14 -1.22 -10.19
N GLN A 228 3.78 -0.11 -9.54
CA GLN A 228 3.48 -0.10 -8.11
C GLN A 228 2.19 -0.88 -7.79
N LYS A 229 1.16 -0.73 -8.64
CA LYS A 229 -0.11 -1.47 -8.51
C LYS A 229 0.11 -2.98 -8.70
N VAL A 230 0.85 -3.36 -9.73
CA VAL A 230 1.23 -4.75 -10.04
C VAL A 230 1.97 -5.39 -8.88
N TRP A 231 2.95 -4.69 -8.28
CA TRP A 231 3.68 -5.19 -7.13
C TRP A 231 2.76 -5.51 -5.94
N TYR A 232 1.89 -4.57 -5.56
CA TYR A 232 0.96 -4.75 -4.44
C TYR A 232 0.00 -5.93 -4.69
N LEU A 233 -0.64 -5.94 -5.85
CA LEU A 233 -1.61 -6.98 -6.21
C LEU A 233 -0.94 -8.36 -6.26
N THR A 234 0.27 -8.46 -6.81
CA THR A 234 1.06 -9.71 -6.80
C THR A 234 1.25 -10.22 -5.38
N LYS A 235 1.70 -9.36 -4.45
CA LYS A 235 1.91 -9.74 -3.04
C LYS A 235 0.61 -10.19 -2.36
N LYS A 236 -0.51 -9.54 -2.67
CA LYS A 236 -1.83 -9.94 -2.16
C LYS A 236 -2.26 -11.30 -2.68
N VAL A 237 -2.16 -11.52 -4.00
CA VAL A 237 -2.50 -12.82 -4.60
C VAL A 237 -1.62 -13.92 -4.02
N GLU A 238 -0.30 -13.74 -3.96
CA GLU A 238 0.63 -14.71 -3.36
C GLU A 238 0.22 -15.08 -1.92
N SER A 239 -0.12 -14.10 -1.09
CA SER A 239 -0.52 -14.32 0.30
C SER A 239 -1.87 -15.01 0.46
N LEU A 240 -2.73 -14.93 -0.55
CA LEU A 240 -4.12 -15.39 -0.51
C LEU A 240 -4.37 -16.57 -1.45
N ILE A 241 -3.37 -17.06 -2.18
CA ILE A 241 -3.56 -18.03 -3.27
C ILE A 241 -4.22 -19.33 -2.81
N GLN A 242 -4.05 -19.68 -1.53
CA GLN A 242 -4.69 -20.84 -0.91
C GLN A 242 -6.13 -20.58 -0.44
N THR A 243 -6.55 -19.32 -0.37
CA THR A 243 -7.84 -18.88 0.19
C THR A 243 -8.93 -18.65 -0.86
N GLY A 244 -8.76 -19.23 -2.07
CA GLY A 244 -9.79 -19.24 -3.11
C GLY A 244 -10.31 -17.84 -3.48
N GLN A 245 -11.59 -17.57 -3.20
CA GLN A 245 -12.27 -16.34 -3.63
C GLN A 245 -11.57 -15.04 -3.19
N ALA A 246 -10.84 -15.04 -2.06
CA ALA A 246 -10.12 -13.85 -1.63
C ALA A 246 -8.96 -13.48 -2.57
N ALA A 247 -8.26 -14.46 -3.16
CA ALA A 247 -7.22 -14.20 -4.15
C ALA A 247 -7.79 -13.71 -5.49
N LYS A 248 -8.93 -14.25 -5.93
CA LYS A 248 -9.59 -13.87 -7.20
C LYS A 248 -9.77 -12.36 -7.33
N ARG A 249 -10.21 -11.73 -6.24
CA ARG A 249 -10.44 -10.27 -6.16
C ARG A 249 -9.21 -9.44 -6.51
N TYR A 250 -8.00 -9.94 -6.24
CA TYR A 250 -6.75 -9.26 -6.55
C TYR A 250 -6.13 -9.75 -7.87
N LEU A 251 -6.43 -10.99 -8.27
CA LEU A 251 -5.88 -11.60 -9.48
C LEU A 251 -6.46 -11.00 -10.75
N ILE A 252 -7.76 -10.71 -10.78
CA ILE A 252 -8.41 -10.09 -11.95
C ILE A 252 -7.77 -8.72 -12.31
N PRO A 253 -7.73 -7.72 -11.39
CA PRO A 253 -7.10 -6.44 -11.71
C PRO A 253 -5.59 -6.59 -11.97
N LEU A 254 -4.93 -7.60 -11.42
CA LEU A 254 -3.52 -7.88 -11.72
C LEU A 254 -3.31 -8.29 -13.19
N LEU A 255 -4.19 -9.14 -13.72
CA LEU A 255 -4.16 -9.61 -15.11
C LEU A 255 -4.52 -8.50 -16.12
N GLU A 256 -5.36 -7.55 -15.70
CA GLU A 256 -5.67 -6.35 -16.49
C GLU A 256 -4.47 -5.40 -16.57
N LEU A 257 -3.68 -5.30 -15.49
CA LEU A 257 -2.53 -4.40 -15.41
C LEU A 257 -1.24 -4.97 -16.01
N SER A 258 -1.03 -6.28 -15.91
CA SER A 258 0.15 -6.94 -16.49
C SER A 258 -0.13 -8.38 -16.88
N GLN A 259 0.46 -8.76 -18.02
CA GLN A 259 0.42 -10.11 -18.54
C GLN A 259 1.76 -10.82 -18.39
N ASP A 260 2.64 -10.38 -17.49
CA ASP A 260 3.96 -10.99 -17.29
C ASP A 260 3.89 -12.49 -16.99
N SER A 261 4.96 -13.23 -17.31
CA SER A 261 4.94 -14.71 -17.24
C SER A 261 4.69 -15.22 -15.83
N GLU A 262 5.22 -14.51 -14.83
CA GLU A 262 5.01 -14.85 -13.43
C GLU A 262 3.56 -14.61 -12.98
N ILE A 263 2.90 -13.58 -13.52
CA ILE A 263 1.48 -13.31 -13.24
C ILE A 263 0.59 -14.36 -13.92
N ILE A 264 0.89 -14.73 -15.16
CA ILE A 264 0.20 -15.82 -15.86
C ILE A 264 0.34 -17.14 -15.10
N LYS A 265 1.55 -17.48 -14.62
CA LYS A 265 1.77 -18.66 -13.77
C LYS A 265 0.98 -18.58 -12.48
N LEU A 266 0.93 -17.41 -11.85
CA LEU A 266 0.17 -17.20 -10.62
C LEU A 266 -1.34 -17.41 -10.86
N ALA A 267 -1.87 -16.95 -11.99
CA ALA A 267 -3.25 -17.18 -12.39
C ALA A 267 -3.55 -18.66 -12.66
N ALA A 268 -2.63 -19.35 -13.36
CA ALA A 268 -2.75 -20.78 -13.60
C ALA A 268 -2.71 -21.59 -12.30
N GLN A 269 -1.79 -21.25 -11.39
CA GLN A 269 -1.73 -21.87 -10.07
C GLN A 269 -3.02 -21.65 -9.29
N TYR A 270 -3.60 -20.45 -9.36
CA TYR A 270 -4.90 -20.15 -8.76
C TYR A 270 -6.02 -21.03 -9.31
N ASN A 271 -6.17 -21.14 -10.64
CA ASN A 271 -7.20 -21.98 -11.27
C ASN A 271 -7.03 -23.46 -10.89
N LEU A 272 -5.78 -23.96 -10.83
CA LEU A 272 -5.50 -25.33 -10.41
C LEU A 272 -5.86 -25.60 -8.94
N ASN A 273 -5.59 -24.65 -8.04
CA ASN A 273 -5.84 -24.82 -6.61
C ASN A 273 -7.32 -24.66 -6.25
N SER A 274 -8.01 -23.70 -6.88
CA SER A 274 -9.38 -23.31 -6.51
C SER A 274 -10.46 -24.08 -7.28
N GLY A 275 -10.13 -24.63 -8.45
CA GLY A 275 -11.11 -25.14 -9.41
C GLY A 275 -11.95 -24.04 -10.08
N ASP A 276 -11.63 -22.76 -9.85
CA ASP A 276 -12.23 -21.61 -10.52
C ASP A 276 -11.59 -21.40 -11.91
N ASN A 277 -12.24 -20.59 -12.75
CA ASN A 277 -11.83 -20.32 -14.13
C ASN A 277 -11.60 -18.82 -14.33
N VAL A 278 -10.54 -18.29 -13.73
CA VAL A 278 -10.10 -16.92 -14.04
C VAL A 278 -9.54 -16.90 -15.46
N PRO A 279 -10.03 -16.00 -16.34
CA PRO A 279 -9.52 -15.83 -17.70
C PRO A 279 -8.01 -15.61 -17.73
N ILE A 280 -7.27 -16.49 -18.43
CA ILE A 280 -5.83 -16.30 -18.65
C ILE A 280 -5.63 -15.78 -20.09
N PRO A 281 -5.05 -14.58 -20.28
CA PRO A 281 -4.84 -14.04 -21.62
C PRO A 281 -3.87 -14.93 -22.41
N ARG A 282 -4.19 -15.19 -23.69
CA ARG A 282 -3.24 -15.87 -24.56
C ARG A 282 -2.01 -15.00 -24.83
N PRO A 283 -0.80 -15.57 -24.78
CA PRO A 283 0.40 -14.82 -25.13
C PRO A 283 0.41 -14.47 -26.62
N SER A 284 0.96 -13.30 -26.96
CA SER A 284 1.14 -12.90 -28.35
C SER A 284 2.18 -13.79 -29.08
N GLN A 285 2.04 -13.89 -30.40
CA GLN A 285 3.00 -14.62 -31.25
C GLN A 285 4.44 -14.15 -31.06
N ASN A 286 4.66 -12.83 -30.91
CA ASN A 286 5.99 -12.27 -30.66
C ASN A 286 6.58 -12.75 -29.34
N ARG A 287 5.77 -12.90 -28.30
CA ARG A 287 6.21 -13.40 -26.99
C ARG A 287 6.55 -14.89 -27.03
N ILE A 288 5.74 -15.68 -27.75
CA ILE A 288 6.05 -17.10 -28.00
C ILE A 288 7.39 -17.21 -28.71
N ARG A 289 7.58 -16.47 -29.81
CA ARG A 289 8.84 -16.43 -30.58
C ARG A 289 10.03 -16.04 -29.70
N ALA A 290 9.93 -14.96 -28.92
CA ALA A 290 10.99 -14.51 -28.03
C ALA A 290 11.34 -15.55 -26.95
N SER A 291 10.36 -16.31 -26.45
CA SER A 291 10.60 -17.41 -25.50
C SER A 291 11.36 -18.57 -26.14
N LEU A 292 10.98 -18.95 -27.36
CA LEU A 292 11.58 -20.05 -28.11
C LEU A 292 12.98 -19.71 -28.63
N GLN A 293 13.26 -18.46 -29.02
CA GLN A 293 14.59 -18.02 -29.44
C GLN A 293 15.67 -18.27 -28.38
N LYS A 294 15.33 -18.34 -27.10
CA LYS A 294 16.26 -18.70 -26.00
C LYS A 294 16.72 -20.17 -26.02
N LEU A 295 16.17 -21.00 -26.90
CA LEU A 295 16.62 -22.39 -27.14
C LEU A 295 17.72 -22.49 -28.21
N ASN A 296 17.98 -21.41 -28.94
CA ASN A 296 18.93 -21.45 -30.04
C ASN A 296 20.32 -21.86 -29.53
N GLY A 297 20.93 -22.87 -30.16
CA GLY A 297 22.23 -23.42 -29.76
C GLY A 297 22.24 -24.38 -28.56
N ARG A 298 21.09 -24.69 -27.93
CA ARG A 298 21.01 -25.63 -26.77
C ARG A 298 20.47 -27.02 -27.10
N CYS A 299 20.23 -27.30 -28.37
CA CYS A 299 19.47 -28.48 -28.82
C CYS A 299 20.23 -29.42 -29.77
N SER A 300 21.44 -29.07 -30.21
CA SER A 300 22.19 -29.84 -31.23
C SER A 300 22.48 -31.29 -30.81
N ASP A 301 22.72 -31.53 -29.52
CA ASP A 301 23.24 -32.82 -29.02
C ASP A 301 22.28 -33.54 -28.05
N LYS A 302 21.03 -33.06 -27.94
CA LYS A 302 20.04 -33.63 -27.01
C LYS A 302 19.11 -34.61 -27.72
N PRO A 303 18.67 -35.70 -27.04
CA PRO A 303 17.60 -36.55 -27.55
C PRO A 303 16.33 -35.75 -27.87
N ILE A 304 15.66 -36.08 -28.98
CA ILE A 304 14.49 -35.33 -29.48
C ILE A 304 13.39 -35.17 -28.43
N GLY A 305 13.11 -36.22 -27.65
CA GLY A 305 12.12 -36.15 -26.57
C GLY A 305 12.48 -35.15 -25.48
N THR A 306 13.78 -34.93 -25.23
CA THR A 306 14.23 -33.91 -24.26
C THR A 306 14.08 -32.50 -24.82
N VAL A 307 14.37 -32.31 -26.11
CA VAL A 307 14.14 -31.01 -26.79
C VAL A 307 12.66 -30.64 -26.79
N LEU A 308 11.77 -31.60 -27.07
CA LEU A 308 10.32 -31.38 -27.04
C LEU A 308 9.83 -30.99 -25.62
N LEU A 309 10.35 -31.62 -24.57
CA LEU A 309 10.02 -31.22 -23.19
C LEU A 309 10.51 -29.81 -22.85
N ASP A 310 11.70 -29.42 -23.32
CA ASP A 310 12.24 -28.07 -23.14
C ASP A 310 11.33 -27.02 -23.84
N ILE A 311 10.86 -27.31 -25.05
CA ILE A 311 9.92 -26.47 -25.81
C ILE A 311 8.57 -26.38 -25.07
N ALA A 312 7.96 -27.52 -24.71
CA ALA A 312 6.67 -27.55 -24.01
C ALA A 312 6.73 -26.76 -22.70
N THR A 313 7.84 -26.85 -21.96
CA THR A 313 8.06 -26.11 -20.71
C THR A 313 8.17 -24.61 -20.94
N ARG A 314 8.81 -24.16 -22.03
CA ARG A 314 8.88 -22.73 -22.35
C ARG A 314 7.55 -22.16 -22.81
N LEU A 315 6.76 -22.93 -23.56
CA LEU A 315 5.41 -22.57 -23.95
C LEU A 315 4.51 -22.46 -22.72
N GLU A 316 4.55 -23.44 -21.82
CA GLU A 316 3.84 -23.39 -20.53
C GLU A 316 4.22 -22.15 -19.71
N ASN A 317 5.53 -21.84 -19.63
CA ASN A 317 6.03 -20.70 -18.87
C ASN A 317 5.53 -19.34 -19.37
N VAL A 318 5.13 -19.21 -20.64
CA VAL A 318 4.56 -17.98 -21.19
C VAL A 318 3.04 -18.04 -21.30
N GLY A 319 2.41 -19.11 -20.82
CA GLY A 319 0.97 -19.31 -20.91
C GLY A 319 0.49 -19.82 -22.26
N ALA A 320 1.35 -20.36 -23.14
CA ALA A 320 0.93 -20.96 -24.41
C ALA A 320 0.50 -22.42 -24.18
N TYR A 321 -0.59 -22.63 -23.43
CA TYR A 321 -0.97 -23.96 -22.95
C TYR A 321 -1.43 -24.91 -24.06
N ARG A 322 -2.13 -24.42 -25.09
CA ARG A 322 -2.56 -25.25 -26.23
C ARG A 322 -1.36 -25.78 -27.01
N GLU A 323 -0.45 -24.89 -27.37
CA GLU A 323 0.79 -25.22 -28.06
C GLU A 323 1.67 -26.13 -27.18
N SER A 324 1.70 -25.90 -25.87
CA SER A 324 2.41 -26.76 -24.93
C SER A 324 1.85 -28.20 -24.91
N ILE A 325 0.52 -28.38 -24.97
CA ILE A 325 -0.13 -29.70 -25.02
C ILE A 325 0.26 -30.45 -26.30
N GLU A 326 0.27 -29.78 -27.45
CA GLU A 326 0.65 -30.38 -28.73
C GLU A 326 2.09 -30.91 -28.68
N ILE A 327 3.03 -30.08 -28.22
CA ILE A 327 4.44 -30.47 -28.09
C ILE A 327 4.64 -31.57 -27.03
N LEU A 328 3.92 -31.50 -25.90
CA LEU A 328 4.01 -32.49 -24.84
C LEU A 328 3.47 -33.87 -25.30
N SER A 329 2.46 -33.88 -26.17
CA SER A 329 1.91 -35.11 -26.76
C SER A 329 2.94 -35.80 -27.65
N LEU A 330 3.70 -35.04 -28.45
CA LEU A 330 4.83 -35.56 -29.23
C LEU A 330 5.94 -36.10 -28.33
N ALA A 331 6.25 -35.41 -27.23
CA ALA A 331 7.26 -35.86 -26.27
C ALA A 331 6.92 -37.21 -25.66
N LEU A 332 5.64 -37.43 -25.28
CA LEU A 332 5.14 -38.70 -24.75
C LEU A 332 5.32 -39.86 -25.74
N ILE A 333 5.03 -39.64 -27.03
CA ILE A 333 5.24 -40.65 -28.08
C ILE A 333 6.72 -41.04 -28.16
N THR A 334 7.63 -40.06 -28.08
CA THR A 334 9.07 -40.32 -28.20
C THR A 334 9.72 -40.95 -26.96
N LYS A 335 9.16 -40.74 -25.76
CA LYS A 335 9.74 -41.21 -24.49
C LYS A 335 9.04 -42.43 -23.90
N GLY A 336 7.87 -42.81 -24.41
CA GLY A 336 7.03 -43.85 -23.81
C GLY A 336 6.12 -43.32 -22.70
N ALA A 337 5.26 -44.18 -22.18
CA ALA A 337 4.26 -43.82 -21.17
C ALA A 337 4.94 -43.32 -19.88
N ASP A 338 4.59 -42.09 -19.49
CA ASP A 338 5.06 -41.45 -18.26
C ASP A 338 3.85 -40.84 -17.54
N GLU A 339 3.58 -41.34 -16.33
CA GLU A 339 2.45 -40.92 -15.51
C GLU A 339 2.53 -39.44 -15.12
N LYS A 340 3.74 -38.94 -14.86
CA LYS A 340 3.98 -37.54 -14.49
C LYS A 340 3.72 -36.61 -15.68
N LEU A 341 4.15 -36.99 -16.89
CA LEU A 341 3.85 -36.24 -18.11
C LEU A 341 2.36 -36.29 -18.46
N SER A 342 1.70 -37.42 -18.22
CA SER A 342 0.25 -37.57 -18.43
C SER A 342 -0.55 -36.66 -17.48
N LYS A 343 -0.18 -36.62 -16.20
CA LYS A 343 -0.77 -35.70 -15.21
C LYS A 343 -0.53 -34.24 -15.57
N ARG A 344 0.69 -33.90 -16.02
CA ARG A 344 1.02 -32.55 -16.51
C ARG A 344 0.13 -32.14 -17.68
N MET A 345 -0.06 -33.03 -18.65
CA MET A 345 -0.92 -32.79 -19.81
C MET A 345 -2.39 -32.58 -19.42
N GLN A 346 -2.92 -33.34 -18.46
CA GLN A 346 -4.27 -33.14 -17.94
C GLN A 346 -4.43 -31.76 -17.27
N ASN A 347 -3.44 -31.32 -16.48
CA ASN A 347 -3.45 -29.98 -15.89
C ASN A 347 -3.42 -28.89 -16.96
N LEU A 348 -2.57 -29.04 -17.99
CA LEU A 348 -2.52 -28.10 -19.10
C LEU A 348 -3.84 -28.02 -19.87
N LYS A 349 -4.54 -29.15 -20.08
CA LYS A 349 -5.86 -29.17 -20.72
C LYS A 349 -6.89 -28.35 -19.93
N LYS A 350 -6.89 -28.46 -18.59
CA LYS A 350 -7.73 -27.63 -17.72
C LYS A 350 -7.40 -26.14 -17.90
N LEU A 351 -6.11 -25.79 -17.89
CA LEU A 351 -5.67 -24.40 -18.07
C LEU A 351 -6.00 -23.83 -19.45
N ALA A 352 -5.80 -24.61 -20.51
CA ALA A 352 -6.12 -24.22 -21.89
C ALA A 352 -7.62 -23.93 -22.09
N ALA A 353 -8.50 -24.55 -21.29
CA ALA A 353 -9.93 -24.26 -21.28
C ALA A 353 -10.28 -22.91 -20.64
N THR A 354 -9.39 -22.35 -19.79
CA THR A 354 -9.54 -21.03 -19.16
C THR A 354 -8.96 -19.88 -19.96
N GLN A 355 -8.33 -20.16 -21.10
CA GLN A 355 -7.72 -19.13 -21.94
C GLN A 355 -8.76 -18.43 -22.80
N VAL A 356 -8.72 -17.09 -22.76
CA VAL A 356 -9.59 -16.21 -23.56
C VAL A 356 -8.78 -15.52 -24.64
#